data_AF-A0A6G1MC61-F1
#
_entry.id   AF-A0A6G1MC61-F1
#
_cell.length_a   1.000
_cell.length_b   1.000
_cell.length_c   1.000
_cell.angle_alpha   90.00
_cell.angle_beta   90.00
_cell.angle_gamma   90.00
#
_symmetry.space_group_name_H-M   'P 1'
#
loop_
_entity.id
_entity.type
_entity.pdbx_description
1 polymer ?
#
loop_
_entity_poly.entity_id
_entity_poly.type
_entity_poly.pdbx_seq_one_letter_code
_entity_poly.pdbx_strand_id
1 'polypeptide(L)'
;MADKPAKARIRDNQRRSRANKKEYVASLEQKIAEYNAQGVQATIEMQTAARAVALENERLRKLLGEVGVTSERINSYLQSFSVSPEPQTQRLEIPKSTQCEKLPRIAGSCVGPCDGSRKSTDERVLPPPHMPEPEVHEVRPAEMFKTGPSFCSESSGDPTLETPCEAAASIILQMKGHGDKSTLYTRFGCKSGAIASCTIKNTDLFRIMDEEH
;
A
#
# COMPACT_ATOMS: atom_id res chain seq x y z
N MET A 1 -16.87 14.56 56.93
CA MET A 1 -16.93 13.09 56.69
C MET A 1 -17.63 12.70 55.36
N ALA A 2 -17.76 13.59 54.37
CA ALA A 2 -18.54 13.34 53.14
C ALA A 2 -17.71 12.90 51.89
N ASP A 3 -16.38 12.80 52.00
CA ASP A 3 -15.47 12.69 50.84
C ASP A 3 -15.08 11.24 50.46
N LYS A 4 -15.40 10.27 51.33
CA LYS A 4 -15.11 8.83 51.12
C LYS A 4 -15.91 8.16 49.98
N PRO A 5 -17.23 8.39 49.80
CA PRO A 5 -17.97 7.75 48.70
C PRO A 5 -17.60 8.33 47.32
N ALA A 6 -17.23 9.62 47.25
CA ALA A 6 -16.79 10.25 46.01
C ALA A 6 -15.46 9.66 45.51
N LYS A 7 -14.48 9.48 46.41
CA LYS A 7 -13.18 8.87 46.10
C LYS A 7 -13.29 7.41 45.65
N ALA A 8 -14.16 6.63 46.30
CA ALA A 8 -14.44 5.25 45.89
C ALA A 8 -15.00 5.18 44.46
N ARG A 9 -15.96 6.05 44.13
CA ARG A 9 -16.57 6.14 42.79
C ARG A 9 -15.55 6.55 41.71
N ILE A 10 -14.64 7.48 42.00
CA ILE A 10 -13.57 7.88 41.08
C ILE A 10 -12.65 6.69 40.76
N ARG A 11 -12.26 5.92 41.78
CA ARG A 11 -11.41 4.74 41.60
C ARG A 11 -12.09 3.66 40.76
N ASP A 12 -13.38 3.41 41.00
CA ASP A 12 -14.15 2.43 40.23
C ASP A 12 -14.34 2.86 38.78
N ASN A 13 -14.60 4.15 38.54
CA ASN A 13 -14.67 4.68 37.18
C ASN A 13 -13.31 4.54 36.46
N GLN A 14 -12.22 4.87 37.15
CA GLN A 14 -10.86 4.69 36.63
C GLN A 14 -10.56 3.22 36.32
N ARG A 15 -10.97 2.29 37.19
CA ARG A 15 -10.81 0.85 36.99
C ARG A 15 -11.59 0.38 35.75
N ARG A 16 -12.85 0.81 35.62
CA ARG A 16 -13.70 0.49 34.46
C ARG A 16 -13.13 1.06 33.17
N SER A 17 -12.69 2.32 33.17
CA SER A 17 -12.06 2.95 31.99
C SER A 17 -10.79 2.19 31.57
N ARG A 18 -9.94 1.80 32.53
CA ARG A 18 -8.74 0.99 32.25
C ARG A 18 -9.09 -0.39 31.71
N ALA A 19 -10.12 -1.04 32.27
CA ALA A 19 -10.60 -2.34 31.80
C ALA A 19 -11.12 -2.24 30.35
N ASN A 20 -12.00 -1.28 30.07
CA ASN A 20 -12.55 -1.04 28.74
C ASN A 20 -11.45 -0.71 27.71
N LYS A 21 -10.46 0.12 28.10
CA LYS A 21 -9.31 0.42 27.24
C LYS A 21 -8.49 -0.84 26.95
N LYS A 22 -8.26 -1.68 27.96
CA LYS A 22 -7.54 -2.95 27.79
C LYS A 22 -8.28 -3.89 26.84
N GLU A 23 -9.58 -4.03 27.00
CA GLU A 23 -10.43 -4.84 26.11
C GLU A 23 -10.44 -4.31 24.68
N TYR A 24 -10.55 -2.99 24.50
CA TYR A 24 -10.48 -2.37 23.19
C TYR A 24 -9.13 -2.61 22.50
N VAL A 25 -8.02 -2.38 23.21
CA VAL A 25 -6.66 -2.63 22.69
C VAL A 25 -6.51 -4.10 22.30
N ALA A 26 -6.92 -5.03 23.16
CA ALA A 26 -6.87 -6.46 22.86
C ALA A 26 -7.70 -6.81 21.61
N SER A 27 -8.89 -6.20 21.45
CA SER A 27 -9.71 -6.41 20.25
C SER A 27 -9.06 -5.87 18.97
N LEU A 28 -8.30 -4.78 19.06
CA LEU A 28 -7.58 -4.22 17.92
C LEU A 28 -6.38 -5.09 17.55
N GLU A 29 -5.61 -5.53 18.55
CA GLU A 29 -4.49 -6.47 18.36
C GLU A 29 -4.98 -7.77 17.70
N GLN A 30 -6.13 -8.30 18.15
CA GLN A 30 -6.75 -9.48 17.54
C GLN A 30 -7.10 -9.25 16.07
N LYS A 31 -7.71 -8.11 15.72
CA LYS A 31 -8.03 -7.78 14.32
C LYS A 31 -6.77 -7.63 13.46
N ILE A 32 -5.72 -6.99 13.99
CA ILE A 32 -4.44 -6.87 13.28
C ILE A 32 -3.84 -8.25 13.02
N ALA A 33 -3.85 -9.15 14.02
CA ALA A 33 -3.38 -10.51 13.85
C ALA A 33 -4.17 -11.28 12.79
N GLU A 34 -5.49 -11.11 12.76
CA GLU A 34 -6.36 -11.72 11.75
C GLU A 34 -6.04 -11.22 10.33
N TYR A 35 -5.93 -9.90 10.13
CA TYR A 35 -5.58 -9.35 8.83
C TYR A 35 -4.17 -9.76 8.39
N ASN A 36 -3.21 -9.84 9.31
CA ASN A 36 -1.87 -10.33 9.01
C ASN A 36 -1.92 -11.80 8.57
N ALA A 37 -2.68 -12.65 9.27
CA ALA A 37 -2.84 -14.06 8.90
C ALA A 37 -3.51 -14.20 7.52
N GLN A 38 -4.55 -13.42 7.24
CA GLN A 38 -5.21 -13.40 5.93
C GLN A 38 -4.27 -12.90 4.82
N GLY A 39 -3.48 -11.86 5.06
CA GLY A 39 -2.51 -11.34 4.10
C GLY A 39 -1.39 -12.34 3.77
N VAL A 40 -0.91 -13.07 4.78
CA VAL A 40 0.05 -14.17 4.58
C VAL A 40 -0.58 -15.30 3.75
N GLN A 41 -1.80 -15.70 4.08
CA GLN A 41 -2.51 -16.77 3.36
C GLN A 41 -2.74 -16.39 1.89
N ALA A 42 -3.22 -15.18 1.61
CA ALA A 42 -3.42 -14.69 0.25
C ALA A 42 -2.10 -14.67 -0.55
N THR A 43 -0.99 -14.29 0.09
CA THR A 43 0.33 -14.29 -0.54
C THR A 43 0.78 -15.71 -0.89
N ILE A 44 0.54 -16.68 0.00
CA ILE A 44 0.88 -18.09 -0.24
C ILE A 44 0.06 -18.63 -1.42
N GLU A 45 -1.25 -18.35 -1.47
CA GLU A 45 -2.13 -18.79 -2.56
C GLU A 45 -1.73 -18.20 -3.91
N MET A 46 -1.39 -16.91 -3.95
CA MET A 46 -0.85 -16.28 -5.16
C MET A 46 0.44 -16.97 -5.61
N GLN A 47 1.36 -17.25 -4.68
CA GLN A 47 2.62 -17.90 -5.00
C GLN A 47 2.45 -19.36 -5.44
N THR A 48 1.54 -20.12 -4.85
CA THR A 48 1.25 -21.50 -5.27
C THR A 48 0.63 -21.51 -6.66
N ALA A 49 -0.31 -20.61 -6.94
CA ALA A 49 -0.90 -20.45 -8.27
C ALA A 49 0.17 -20.06 -9.31
N ALA A 50 1.03 -19.08 -9.00
CA ALA A 50 2.11 -18.66 -9.90
C ALA A 50 3.08 -19.80 -10.22
N ARG A 51 3.45 -20.61 -9.22
CA ARG A 51 4.28 -21.81 -9.43
C ARG A 51 3.59 -22.86 -10.30
N ALA A 52 2.30 -23.11 -10.07
CA ALA A 52 1.52 -24.06 -10.87
C ALA A 52 1.45 -23.63 -12.35
N VAL A 53 1.15 -22.35 -12.61
CA VAL A 53 1.10 -21.78 -13.96
C VAL A 53 2.47 -21.80 -14.63
N ALA A 54 3.55 -21.52 -13.89
CA ALA A 54 4.91 -21.60 -14.44
C ALA A 54 5.26 -23.02 -14.92
N LEU A 55 4.91 -24.05 -14.13
CA LEU A 55 5.12 -25.45 -14.49
C LEU A 55 4.26 -25.87 -15.68
N GLU A 56 3.00 -25.44 -15.73
CA GLU A 56 2.13 -25.68 -16.88
C GLU A 56 2.71 -25.03 -18.15
N ASN A 57 3.14 -23.76 -18.06
CA ASN A 57 3.76 -23.03 -19.16
C ASN A 57 5.05 -23.70 -19.64
N GLU A 58 5.86 -24.26 -18.74
CA GLU A 58 7.06 -25.02 -19.10
C GLU A 58 6.70 -26.27 -19.91
N ARG A 59 5.71 -27.04 -19.43
CA ARG A 59 5.23 -28.25 -20.12
C ARG A 59 4.63 -27.93 -21.49
N LEU A 60 3.83 -26.86 -21.58
CA LEU A 60 3.25 -26.39 -22.83
C LEU A 60 4.35 -25.94 -23.81
N ARG A 61 5.35 -25.17 -23.35
CA ARG A 61 6.50 -24.78 -24.19
C ARG A 61 7.26 -25.99 -24.71
N LYS A 62 7.44 -27.02 -23.88
CA LYS A 62 8.08 -28.27 -24.31
C LYS A 62 7.25 -28.99 -25.38
N LEU A 63 5.95 -29.14 -25.16
CA LEU A 63 5.04 -29.76 -26.14
C LEU A 63 5.03 -29.00 -27.48
N LEU A 64 5.02 -27.66 -27.43
CA LEU A 64 5.12 -26.84 -28.63
C LEU A 64 6.43 -27.05 -29.37
N GLY A 65 7.53 -27.26 -28.64
CA GLY A 65 8.82 -27.66 -29.21
C GLY A 65 8.75 -29.01 -29.94
N GLU A 66 8.04 -30.00 -29.38
CA GLU A 66 7.80 -31.30 -30.04
C GLU A 66 6.98 -31.16 -31.33
N VAL A 67 6.05 -30.19 -31.39
CA VAL A 67 5.26 -29.86 -32.59
C VAL A 67 6.06 -29.03 -33.62
N GLY A 68 7.29 -28.61 -33.28
CA GLY A 68 8.18 -27.89 -34.18
C GLY A 68 8.14 -26.36 -34.05
N VAL A 69 7.50 -25.83 -33.01
CA VAL A 69 7.53 -24.39 -32.71
C VAL A 69 8.80 -24.06 -31.94
N THR A 70 9.67 -23.20 -32.51
CA THR A 70 10.93 -22.83 -31.84
C THR A 70 10.70 -21.87 -30.67
N SER A 71 11.63 -21.88 -29.72
CA SER A 71 11.58 -20.99 -28.56
C SER A 71 11.66 -19.50 -28.96
N GLU A 72 12.38 -19.14 -30.03
CA GLU A 72 12.40 -17.77 -30.53
C GLU A 72 11.04 -17.33 -31.05
N ARG A 73 10.32 -18.21 -31.76
CA ARG A 73 8.98 -17.90 -32.26
C ARG A 73 7.99 -17.67 -31.12
N ILE A 74 8.05 -18.49 -30.07
CA ILE A 74 7.24 -18.33 -28.86
C ILE A 74 7.56 -16.99 -28.17
N ASN A 75 8.85 -16.68 -27.99
CA ASN A 75 9.26 -15.44 -27.32
C ASN A 75 8.89 -14.20 -28.13
N SER A 76 9.06 -14.22 -29.45
CA SER A 76 8.61 -13.15 -30.35
C SER A 76 7.08 -12.95 -30.29
N TYR A 77 6.33 -14.05 -30.25
CA TYR A 77 4.87 -14.00 -30.08
C TYR A 77 4.49 -13.39 -28.72
N LEU A 78 5.12 -13.80 -27.62
CA LEU A 78 4.85 -13.21 -26.29
C LEU A 78 5.23 -11.73 -26.20
N GLN A 79 6.34 -11.33 -26.82
CA GLN A 79 6.77 -9.93 -26.90
C GLN A 79 5.79 -9.08 -27.70
N SER A 80 5.04 -9.65 -28.65
CA SER A 80 3.98 -8.92 -29.34
C SER A 80 2.80 -8.53 -28.43
N PHE A 81 2.66 -9.18 -27.26
CA PHE A 81 1.66 -8.84 -26.23
C PHE A 81 2.23 -8.09 -25.03
N SER A 82 3.55 -7.92 -24.91
CA SER A 82 4.13 -7.23 -23.76
C SER A 82 3.92 -5.72 -23.89
N VAL A 83 2.77 -5.24 -23.44
CA VAL A 83 2.62 -3.90 -22.88
C VAL A 83 3.43 -3.87 -21.57
N SER A 84 4.24 -2.84 -21.40
CA SER A 84 5.13 -2.62 -20.24
C SER A 84 4.43 -2.91 -18.90
N PRO A 85 5.09 -3.53 -17.91
CA PRO A 85 4.55 -3.72 -16.58
C PRO A 85 4.65 -2.42 -15.77
N GLU A 86 3.91 -1.39 -16.17
CA GLU A 86 3.48 -0.35 -15.24
C GLU A 86 2.14 -0.78 -14.64
N PRO A 87 1.91 -0.58 -13.33
CA PRO A 87 0.59 -0.76 -12.72
C PRO A 87 -0.31 0.39 -13.15
N GLN A 88 -0.70 0.39 -14.42
CA GLN A 88 -1.68 1.34 -14.93
C GLN A 88 -3.05 0.85 -14.48
N THR A 89 -3.60 1.54 -13.49
CA THR A 89 -5.04 1.56 -13.22
C THR A 89 -5.77 2.11 -14.45
N GLN A 90 -5.93 1.27 -15.47
CA GLN A 90 -6.72 1.61 -16.65
C GLN A 90 -8.18 1.25 -16.36
N ARG A 91 -8.90 2.31 -16.01
CA ARG A 91 -10.35 2.44 -16.18
C ARG A 91 -10.71 1.92 -17.58
N LEU A 92 -11.57 0.91 -17.62
CA LEU A 92 -12.06 0.26 -18.84
C LEU A 92 -12.56 1.30 -19.87
N GLU A 93 -11.83 1.48 -20.95
CA GLU A 93 -12.38 2.02 -22.19
C GLU A 93 -12.62 0.89 -23.18
N ILE A 94 -13.90 0.66 -23.45
CA ILE A 94 -14.42 -0.35 -24.36
C ILE A 94 -14.01 0.03 -25.80
N PRO A 95 -13.28 -0.81 -26.56
CA PRO A 95 -12.98 -0.51 -27.94
C PRO A 95 -14.27 -0.57 -28.77
N LYS A 96 -14.56 0.55 -29.45
CA LYS A 96 -15.64 0.65 -30.45
C LYS A 96 -15.38 -0.37 -31.56
N SER A 97 -16.32 -1.28 -31.73
CA SER A 97 -16.43 -2.18 -32.88
C SER A 97 -16.55 -1.36 -34.17
N THR A 98 -15.54 -1.45 -35.03
CA THR A 98 -15.66 -1.11 -36.44
C THR A 98 -15.27 -2.30 -37.29
N GLN A 99 -16.31 -2.88 -37.90
CA GLN A 99 -16.32 -3.68 -39.13
C GLN A 99 -15.77 -5.10 -39.09
N CYS A 100 -16.73 -6.03 -39.17
CA CYS A 100 -16.53 -7.42 -39.57
C CYS A 100 -16.73 -7.49 -41.10
N GLU A 101 -15.63 -7.62 -41.85
CA GLU A 101 -15.65 -7.93 -43.28
C GLU A 101 -16.00 -9.41 -43.47
N LYS A 102 -16.99 -9.68 -44.33
CA LYS A 102 -17.60 -10.99 -44.58
C LYS A 102 -16.64 -11.96 -45.27
N LEU A 103 -16.67 -13.24 -44.86
CA LEU A 103 -16.35 -14.42 -45.70
C LEU A 103 -17.05 -15.68 -45.13
N PRO A 104 -17.30 -16.74 -45.93
CA PRO A 104 -18.62 -17.25 -46.22
C PRO A 104 -19.14 -18.32 -45.24
N ARG A 105 -20.47 -18.38 -45.14
CA ARG A 105 -21.23 -19.34 -44.33
C ARG A 105 -21.03 -20.76 -44.84
N ILE A 106 -20.50 -21.63 -43.97
CA ILE A 106 -20.69 -23.08 -44.09
C ILE A 106 -21.84 -23.45 -43.16
N ALA A 107 -22.92 -23.97 -43.74
CA ALA A 107 -24.06 -24.48 -43.01
C ALA A 107 -23.68 -25.80 -42.33
N GLY A 108 -23.76 -25.83 -41.01
CA GLY A 108 -23.49 -27.02 -40.20
C GLY A 108 -24.42 -27.05 -38.99
N SER A 109 -25.40 -27.93 -39.06
CA SER A 109 -26.42 -28.25 -38.07
C SER A 109 -25.88 -28.47 -36.65
N CYS A 110 -26.45 -27.78 -35.66
CA CYS A 110 -26.41 -28.20 -34.27
C CYS A 110 -27.84 -28.54 -33.81
N VAL A 111 -28.14 -29.83 -33.73
CA VAL A 111 -29.34 -30.37 -33.07
C VAL A 111 -28.96 -30.63 -31.62
N GLY A 112 -29.57 -29.89 -30.69
CA GLY A 112 -29.42 -30.12 -29.25
C GLY A 112 -30.21 -29.09 -28.43
N PRO A 113 -31.10 -29.50 -27.51
CA PRO A 113 -31.90 -28.56 -26.74
C PRO A 113 -31.08 -28.01 -25.57
N CYS A 114 -30.64 -26.77 -25.66
CA CYS A 114 -30.23 -25.99 -24.50
C CYS A 114 -31.42 -25.16 -24.02
N ASP A 115 -32.26 -25.79 -23.20
CA ASP A 115 -33.17 -25.08 -22.31
C ASP A 115 -32.37 -24.70 -21.05
N GLY A 116 -32.26 -23.40 -20.80
CA GLY A 116 -31.32 -22.86 -19.84
C GLY A 116 -31.49 -21.37 -19.66
N SER A 117 -32.73 -20.95 -19.37
CA SER A 117 -33.00 -19.63 -18.79
C SER A 117 -32.19 -19.45 -17.50
N ARG A 118 -31.04 -18.77 -17.58
CA ARG A 118 -30.40 -18.17 -16.41
C ARG A 118 -30.74 -16.68 -16.42
N LYS A 119 -31.66 -16.32 -15.52
CA LYS A 119 -31.98 -14.93 -15.19
C LYS A 119 -30.71 -14.25 -14.69
N SER A 120 -30.36 -13.13 -15.29
CA SER A 120 -29.37 -12.19 -14.77
C SER A 120 -29.90 -11.64 -13.45
N THR A 121 -29.36 -12.09 -12.32
CA THR A 121 -29.46 -11.37 -11.06
C THR A 121 -28.25 -10.44 -10.99
N ASP A 122 -28.52 -9.18 -11.27
CA ASP A 122 -27.67 -8.03 -10.98
C ASP A 122 -27.41 -7.97 -9.47
N GLU A 123 -26.35 -8.65 -9.02
CA GLU A 123 -25.86 -8.57 -7.65
C GLU A 123 -25.05 -7.28 -7.53
N ARG A 124 -25.77 -6.23 -7.16
CA ARG A 124 -25.28 -4.88 -6.93
C ARG A 124 -24.21 -4.89 -5.84
N VAL A 125 -22.93 -4.91 -6.22
CA VAL A 125 -21.80 -4.74 -5.31
C VAL A 125 -21.92 -3.36 -4.65
N LEU A 126 -22.28 -3.34 -3.36
CA LEU A 126 -22.26 -2.12 -2.57
C LEU A 126 -20.80 -1.65 -2.40
N PRO A 127 -20.51 -0.34 -2.57
CA PRO A 127 -19.19 0.20 -2.26
C PRO A 127 -18.87 0.01 -0.77
N PRO A 128 -17.59 -0.19 -0.40
CA PRO A 128 -17.20 -0.40 0.98
C PRO A 128 -17.57 0.82 1.86
N PRO A 129 -17.98 0.60 3.12
CA PRO A 129 -18.38 1.69 4.01
C PRO A 129 -17.21 2.64 4.26
N HIS A 130 -17.47 3.92 4.01
CA HIS A 130 -16.57 5.04 4.30
C HIS A 130 -16.26 5.07 5.81
N MET A 131 -15.02 4.76 6.18
CA MET A 131 -14.53 4.94 7.55
C MET A 131 -14.41 6.45 7.83
N PRO A 132 -14.84 6.97 8.99
CA PRO A 132 -14.65 8.38 9.32
C PRO A 132 -13.15 8.70 9.45
N GLU A 133 -12.72 9.76 8.76
CA GLU A 133 -11.41 10.39 8.94
C GLU A 133 -11.18 10.75 10.41
N PRO A 134 -9.96 10.57 10.95
CA PRO A 134 -9.66 11.01 12.30
C PRO A 134 -9.60 12.54 12.34
N GLU A 135 -10.50 13.17 13.09
CA GLU A 135 -10.36 14.58 13.46
C GLU A 135 -9.06 14.77 14.25
N VAL A 136 -8.08 15.39 13.62
CA VAL A 136 -6.84 15.80 14.27
C VAL A 136 -7.17 17.01 15.15
N HIS A 137 -7.25 16.80 16.46
CA HIS A 137 -7.27 17.91 17.42
C HIS A 137 -5.92 18.64 17.37
N GLU A 138 -5.92 19.83 16.78
CA GLU A 138 -4.79 20.76 16.85
C GLU A 138 -4.54 21.17 18.30
N VAL A 139 -3.44 20.67 18.89
CA VAL A 139 -2.86 21.26 20.08
C VAL A 139 -1.88 22.34 19.61
N ARG A 140 -2.26 23.62 19.78
CA ARG A 140 -1.34 24.75 19.57
C ARG A 140 -0.31 24.80 20.71
N PRO A 141 1.00 24.84 20.43
CA PRO A 141 1.98 25.32 21.39
C PRO A 141 2.37 26.77 21.06
N ALA A 142 2.25 27.64 22.05
CA ALA A 142 2.90 28.94 22.13
C ALA A 142 3.61 28.97 23.49
N GLU A 143 4.86 29.38 23.69
CA GLU A 143 5.85 30.09 22.88
C GLU A 143 7.20 30.01 23.65
N MET A 144 8.28 30.49 23.03
CA MET A 144 9.64 30.74 23.55
C MET A 144 10.70 29.64 23.32
N PHE A 145 11.44 29.71 22.21
CA PHE A 145 12.65 30.54 22.06
C PHE A 145 13.08 30.56 20.58
N LYS A 146 13.50 31.73 20.10
CA LYS A 146 13.86 31.99 18.70
C LYS A 146 15.15 31.27 18.30
N THR A 147 15.00 30.21 17.52
CA THR A 147 15.77 29.86 16.32
C THR A 147 14.74 29.22 15.36
N GLY A 148 14.87 29.35 14.04
CA GLY A 148 13.91 28.73 13.10
C GLY A 148 13.67 27.24 13.42
N PRO A 149 12.51 26.66 13.03
CA PRO A 149 12.14 25.31 13.45
C PRO A 149 13.23 24.33 13.03
N SER A 150 13.98 23.83 14.02
CA SER A 150 14.90 22.71 13.82
C SER A 150 14.04 21.46 13.77
N PHE A 151 14.06 20.76 12.65
CA PHE A 151 13.30 19.53 12.44
C PHE A 151 14.04 18.31 12.97
N CYS A 152 15.32 18.45 13.28
CA CYS A 152 16.12 17.38 13.86
C CYS A 152 16.17 17.48 15.40
N SER A 153 16.11 16.34 16.07
CA SER A 153 16.28 16.21 17.54
C SER A 153 17.53 15.39 17.87
N GLU A 154 18.14 15.65 19.03
CA GLU A 154 19.13 14.75 19.62
C GLU A 154 18.38 13.61 20.31
N SER A 155 18.71 12.37 19.90
CA SER A 155 17.98 11.13 20.16
C SER A 155 17.29 11.03 21.53
N SER A 156 15.97 11.20 21.54
CA SER A 156 15.10 10.79 22.66
C SER A 156 13.73 10.28 22.17
N GLY A 157 13.69 9.69 20.98
CA GLY A 157 12.48 9.18 20.31
C GLY A 157 12.57 7.71 19.93
N ASP A 158 11.43 7.14 19.52
CA ASP A 158 11.30 5.77 19.04
C ASP A 158 12.15 5.56 17.77
N PRO A 159 13.16 4.67 17.79
CA PRO A 159 14.09 4.48 16.67
C PRO A 159 13.42 3.95 15.40
N THR A 160 12.16 3.51 15.46
CA THR A 160 11.41 3.03 14.28
C THR A 160 10.80 4.15 13.43
N LEU A 161 10.69 5.38 13.96
CA LEU A 161 10.00 6.51 13.30
C LEU A 161 10.92 7.69 12.97
N GLU A 162 12.23 7.50 13.13
CA GLU A 162 13.24 8.52 12.92
C GLU A 162 14.32 8.04 11.95
N THR A 163 14.80 8.94 11.09
CA THR A 163 15.85 8.70 10.12
C THR A 163 17.04 9.61 10.46
N PRO A 164 18.29 9.11 10.48
CA PRO A 164 19.47 9.96 10.64
C PRO A 164 19.49 11.08 9.59
N CYS A 165 19.75 12.33 10.00
CA CYS A 165 19.68 13.48 9.10
C CYS A 165 20.67 13.33 7.91
N GLU A 166 21.77 12.57 8.08
CA GLU A 166 22.67 12.15 6.98
C GLU A 166 22.03 11.21 5.95
N ALA A 167 21.31 10.18 6.41
CA ALA A 167 20.58 9.27 5.54
C ALA A 167 19.43 9.99 4.83
N ALA A 168 18.68 10.82 5.56
CA ALA A 168 17.63 11.67 5.01
C ALA A 168 18.15 12.58 3.89
N ALA A 169 19.30 13.24 4.07
CA ALA A 169 19.89 14.07 3.03
C ALA A 169 20.22 13.26 1.75
N SER A 170 20.71 12.04 1.92
CA SER A 170 21.06 11.17 0.79
C SER A 170 19.82 10.71 0.01
N ILE A 171 18.73 10.40 0.71
CA ILE A 171 17.44 10.03 0.10
C ILE A 171 16.88 11.20 -0.73
N ILE A 172 16.85 12.41 -0.16
CA ILE A 172 16.34 13.59 -0.87
C ILE A 172 17.18 13.91 -2.11
N LEU A 173 18.52 13.85 -2.01
CA LEU A 173 19.39 14.08 -3.17
C LEU A 173 19.21 13.03 -4.27
N GLN A 174 19.00 11.76 -3.89
CA GLN A 174 18.75 10.70 -4.86
C GLN A 174 17.49 10.96 -5.69
N MET A 175 16.42 11.48 -5.06
CA MET A 175 15.19 11.79 -5.76
C MET A 175 15.26 13.09 -6.56
N LYS A 176 15.92 14.14 -6.03
CA LYS A 176 16.06 15.42 -6.75
C LYS A 176 17.09 15.36 -7.88
N GLY A 177 18.06 14.43 -7.82
CA GLY A 177 19.10 14.23 -8.83
C GLY A 177 20.21 15.28 -8.83
N HIS A 178 20.13 16.32 -8.00
CA HIS A 178 21.13 17.40 -7.90
C HIS A 178 21.04 18.13 -6.54
N GLY A 179 22.16 18.69 -6.08
CA GLY A 179 22.27 19.47 -4.85
C GLY A 179 23.36 19.00 -3.88
N ASP A 180 23.60 19.79 -2.84
CA ASP A 180 24.60 19.50 -1.81
C ASP A 180 23.97 19.10 -0.48
N LYS A 181 24.58 18.14 0.22
CA LYS A 181 24.13 17.67 1.54
C LYS A 181 24.10 18.81 2.58
N SER A 182 25.03 19.76 2.49
CA SER A 182 25.14 20.92 3.39
C SER A 182 23.89 21.82 3.36
N THR A 183 23.31 22.02 2.17
CA THR A 183 22.08 22.81 1.99
C THR A 183 20.89 22.10 2.64
N LEU A 184 20.82 20.77 2.53
CA LEU A 184 19.77 19.97 3.18
C LEU A 184 19.93 19.94 4.70
N TYR A 185 21.14 19.83 5.21
CA TYR A 185 21.40 19.95 6.66
C TYR A 185 20.95 21.29 7.21
N THR A 186 21.17 22.37 6.45
CA THR A 186 20.68 23.71 6.81
C THR A 186 19.16 23.76 6.77
N ARG A 187 18.51 23.15 5.76
CA ARG A 187 17.05 23.05 5.63
C ARG A 187 16.42 22.22 6.75
N PHE A 188 17.09 21.17 7.20
CA PHE A 188 16.67 20.37 8.37
C PHE A 188 16.89 21.10 9.70
N GLY A 189 17.72 22.16 9.70
CA GLY A 189 18.13 22.85 10.92
C GLY A 189 19.15 22.06 11.75
N CYS A 190 19.98 21.23 11.11
CA CYS A 190 21.10 20.53 11.74
C CYS A 190 22.17 21.54 12.20
N LYS A 191 22.69 21.37 13.41
CA LYS A 191 23.81 22.18 13.92
C LYS A 191 25.13 21.65 13.37
N SER A 192 26.00 22.54 12.90
CA SER A 192 27.35 22.21 12.40
C SER A 192 28.18 21.55 13.51
N GLY A 193 28.38 20.23 13.43
CA GLY A 193 29.17 19.45 14.39
C GLY A 193 28.42 18.32 15.11
N ALA A 194 27.08 18.25 15.00
CA ALA A 194 26.27 17.23 15.67
C ALA A 194 25.52 16.30 14.70
N ILE A 195 25.88 16.28 13.42
CA ILE A 195 25.12 15.58 12.35
C ILE A 195 25.03 14.06 12.59
N ALA A 196 26.04 13.47 13.24
CA ALA A 196 26.10 12.02 13.48
C ALA A 196 25.06 11.50 14.47
N SER A 197 24.61 12.33 15.43
CA SER A 197 23.57 11.98 16.42
C SER A 197 22.23 12.68 16.13
N CYS A 198 22.12 13.30 14.95
CA CYS A 198 21.00 14.12 14.54
C CYS A 198 19.99 13.27 13.78
N THR A 199 18.74 13.17 14.25
CA THR A 199 17.67 12.42 13.58
C THR A 199 16.50 13.33 13.24
N ILE A 200 15.86 13.07 12.10
CA ILE A 200 14.63 13.73 11.64
C ILE A 200 13.49 12.72 11.66
N LYS A 201 12.28 13.15 12.02
CA LYS A 201 11.11 12.27 11.99
C LYS A 201 10.76 11.90 10.56
N ASN A 202 10.32 10.67 10.35
CA ASN A 202 9.93 10.21 9.01
C ASN A 202 8.80 11.07 8.42
N THR A 203 7.86 11.54 9.25
CA THR A 203 6.81 12.48 8.82
C THR A 203 7.34 13.80 8.30
N ASP A 204 8.42 14.32 8.90
CA ASP A 204 9.03 15.59 8.49
C ASP A 204 9.88 15.43 7.23
N LEU A 205 10.52 14.27 7.05
CA LEU A 205 11.22 13.91 5.81
C LEU A 205 10.27 13.93 4.60
N PHE A 206 9.10 13.29 4.71
CA PHE A 206 8.10 13.29 3.63
C PHE A 206 7.57 14.70 3.35
N ARG A 207 7.30 15.50 4.39
CA ARG A 207 6.88 16.90 4.21
C ARG A 207 7.90 17.74 3.44
N ILE A 208 9.19 17.60 3.76
CA ILE A 208 10.25 18.34 3.05
C ILE A 208 10.40 17.87 1.59
N MET A 209 10.06 16.60 1.31
CA MET A 209 10.00 16.08 -0.05
C MET A 209 8.79 16.60 -0.83
N ASP A 210 7.65 16.84 -0.17
CA ASP A 210 6.40 17.32 -0.78
C ASP A 210 6.34 18.84 -1.01
N GLU A 211 7.08 19.63 -0.23
CA GLU A 211 7.10 21.12 -0.28
C GLU A 211 7.70 21.74 -1.57
N GLU A 212 7.86 20.98 -2.65
CA GLU A 212 8.46 21.43 -3.92
C GLU A 212 7.64 20.97 -5.14
N HIS A 213 6.32 21.21 -5.12
CA HIS A 213 5.46 21.28 -6.31
C HIS A 213 4.55 22.50 -6.23
#